data_AF-A0A4Y3M546-F1
#
_entry.id   AF-A0A4Y3M546-F1
#
_cell.length_a   1.000
_cell.length_b   1.000
_cell.length_c   1.000
_cell.angle_alpha   90.00
_cell.angle_beta   90.00
_cell.angle_gamma   90.00
#
_symmetry.space_group_name_H-M   'P 1'
#
loop_
_entity.id
_entity.type
_entity.pdbx_description
1 polymer ?
#
loop_
_entity_poly.entity_id
_entity_poly.type
_entity_poly.pdbx_seq_one_letter_code
_entity_poly.pdbx_strand_id
1 'polypeptide(L)'
;MSRAATLKALLLEAGGLLLFWGCDALGYEHYASIAVLAFVLADGLRRWQGALGFPRVWCLFNGLALALAALDIVTRRDALASFESVAANLLIAAMFVIGALGRKPLVQDIAEQRQGKPFAPDLHDLQKFFRAYTWVWAAYFAVRAFVWLWMAQHLPVAKAHALQGIIGPVTLFLMIALSFQGQRLFRGLNRLRLFRG
;
A
#
# COMPACT_ATOMS: atom_id res chain seq x y z
N MET A 1 23.24 4.45 8.94
CA MET A 1 23.08 3.58 7.75
C MET A 1 23.32 4.40 6.50
N SER A 2 24.00 3.86 5.50
CA SER A 2 24.11 4.53 4.19
C SER A 2 22.74 4.55 3.50
N ARG A 3 22.47 5.55 2.66
CA ARG A 3 21.20 5.64 1.89
C ARG A 3 20.89 4.36 1.11
N ALA A 4 21.93 3.69 0.61
CA ALA A 4 21.83 2.41 -0.10
C ALA A 4 21.29 1.27 0.79
N ALA A 5 21.72 1.20 2.05
CA ALA A 5 21.24 0.19 3.00
C ALA A 5 19.77 0.40 3.37
N THR A 6 19.35 1.66 3.53
CA THR A 6 17.95 2.02 3.79
C THR A 6 17.04 1.69 2.61
N LEU A 7 17.51 1.99 1.38
CA LEU A 7 16.78 1.65 0.16
C LEU A 7 16.64 0.13 0.00
N LYS A 8 17.71 -0.63 0.23
CA LYS A 8 17.68 -2.10 0.18
C LYS A 8 16.72 -2.69 1.21
N ALA A 9 16.66 -2.14 2.42
CA ALA A 9 15.71 -2.57 3.44
C ALA A 9 14.26 -2.31 3.00
N LEU A 10 13.96 -1.11 2.50
CA LEU A 10 12.63 -0.77 1.97
C LEU A 10 12.21 -1.66 0.80
N LEU A 11 13.14 -1.96 -0.11
CA LEU A 11 12.90 -2.86 -1.24
C LEU A 11 12.56 -4.27 -0.77
N LEU A 12 13.26 -4.79 0.25
CA LEU A 12 12.97 -6.11 0.79
C LEU A 12 11.67 -6.12 1.60
N GLU A 13 11.33 -5.03 2.29
CA GLU A 13 10.08 -4.93 3.05
C GLU A 13 8.85 -4.79 2.16
N ALA A 14 8.96 -4.12 1.03
CA ALA A 14 7.92 -4.03 0.01
C ALA A 14 8.05 -5.08 -1.11
N GLY A 15 8.98 -6.04 -0.98
CA GLY A 15 9.43 -6.88 -2.08
C GLY A 15 8.31 -7.71 -2.72
N GLY A 16 7.39 -8.26 -1.92
CA GLY A 16 6.22 -8.97 -2.45
C GLY A 16 5.33 -8.07 -3.32
N LEU A 17 5.01 -6.85 -2.86
CA LEU A 17 4.18 -5.91 -3.64
C LEU A 17 4.91 -5.43 -4.90
N LEU A 18 6.22 -5.16 -4.80
CA LEU A 18 7.03 -4.74 -5.93
C LEU A 18 7.13 -5.83 -7.00
N LEU A 19 7.27 -7.09 -6.59
CA LEU A 19 7.25 -8.24 -7.50
C LEU A 19 5.88 -8.41 -8.14
N PHE A 20 4.80 -8.32 -7.35
CA PHE A 20 3.44 -8.45 -7.86
C PHE A 20 3.16 -7.42 -8.97
N TRP A 21 3.35 -6.12 -8.66
CA TRP A 21 3.11 -5.05 -9.63
C TRP A 21 4.15 -5.00 -10.75
N GLY A 22 5.40 -5.40 -10.47
CA GLY A 22 6.45 -5.45 -11.48
C GLY A 22 6.22 -6.54 -12.52
N CYS A 23 5.77 -7.72 -12.11
CA CYS A 23 5.38 -8.79 -13.02
C CYS A 23 4.17 -8.37 -13.87
N ASP A 24 3.16 -7.77 -13.26
CA ASP A 24 1.98 -7.24 -13.95
C ASP A 24 2.37 -6.20 -15.02
N ALA A 25 3.18 -5.20 -14.65
CA ALA A 25 3.63 -4.15 -15.56
C ALA A 25 4.46 -4.65 -16.75
N LEU A 26 5.14 -5.79 -16.60
CA LEU A 26 5.95 -6.42 -17.65
C LEU A 26 5.17 -7.46 -18.49
N GLY A 27 3.89 -7.66 -18.22
CA GLY A 27 3.06 -8.67 -18.90
C GLY A 27 3.33 -10.11 -18.43
N TYR A 28 4.00 -10.28 -17.29
CA TYR A 28 4.22 -11.58 -16.63
C TYR A 28 3.19 -11.84 -15.51
N GLU A 29 1.99 -11.29 -15.65
CA GLU A 29 0.85 -11.46 -14.73
C GLU A 29 0.69 -12.94 -14.32
N HIS A 30 0.88 -13.88 -15.26
CA HIS A 30 0.76 -15.32 -15.03
C HIS A 30 1.69 -15.85 -13.93
N TYR A 31 2.86 -15.25 -13.78
CA TYR A 31 3.89 -15.65 -12.81
C TYR A 31 3.91 -14.78 -11.56
N ALA A 32 3.16 -13.67 -11.51
CA ALA A 32 3.18 -12.71 -10.41
C ALA A 32 2.89 -13.38 -9.06
N SER A 33 1.80 -14.15 -8.97
CA SER A 33 1.40 -14.83 -7.73
C SER A 33 2.42 -15.88 -7.26
N ILE A 34 3.03 -16.62 -8.18
CA ILE A 34 4.10 -17.59 -7.86
C ILE A 34 5.35 -16.85 -7.37
N ALA A 35 5.74 -15.76 -8.03
CA ALA A 35 6.89 -14.95 -7.65
C ALA A 35 6.71 -14.34 -6.25
N VAL A 36 5.51 -13.83 -5.94
CA VAL A 36 5.17 -13.33 -4.59
C VAL A 36 5.29 -14.43 -3.55
N LEU A 37 4.68 -15.60 -3.79
CA LEU A 37 4.75 -16.72 -2.86
C LEU A 37 6.19 -17.15 -2.60
N ALA A 38 6.97 -17.35 -3.67
CA ALA A 38 8.37 -17.74 -3.59
C ALA A 38 9.19 -16.70 -2.81
N PHE A 39 8.99 -15.40 -3.08
CA PHE A 39 9.69 -14.33 -2.38
C PHE A 39 9.35 -14.27 -0.90
N VAL A 40 8.06 -14.26 -0.55
CA VAL A 40 7.62 -14.12 0.84
C VAL A 40 8.06 -15.32 1.67
N LEU A 41 8.01 -16.54 1.11
CA LEU A 41 8.53 -17.74 1.76
C LEU A 41 10.05 -17.69 1.91
N ALA A 42 10.79 -17.33 0.87
CA ALA A 42 12.26 -17.26 0.92
C ALA A 42 12.76 -16.18 1.88
N ASP A 43 12.20 -14.96 1.83
CA ASP A 43 12.58 -13.88 2.75
C ASP A 43 12.10 -14.17 4.17
N GLY A 44 10.92 -14.77 4.34
CA GLY A 44 10.42 -15.21 5.63
C GLY A 44 11.32 -16.26 6.28
N LEU A 45 11.75 -17.28 5.52
CA LEU A 45 12.67 -18.30 5.99
C LEU A 45 14.04 -17.71 6.33
N ARG A 46 14.57 -16.82 5.48
CA ARG A 46 15.83 -16.09 5.73
C ARG A 46 15.77 -15.28 7.03
N ARG A 47 14.64 -14.61 7.30
CA ARG A 47 14.44 -13.83 8.54
C ARG A 47 14.34 -14.72 9.76
N TRP A 48 13.66 -15.86 9.63
CA TRP A 48 13.55 -16.84 10.70
C TRP A 48 14.91 -17.46 11.05
N GLN A 49 15.64 -17.93 10.04
CA GLN A 49 16.98 -18.51 10.20
C GLN A 49 18.00 -17.48 10.71
N GLY A 50 17.92 -16.24 10.28
CA GLY A 50 18.83 -15.16 10.66
C GLY A 50 18.43 -14.36 11.91
N ALA A 51 17.34 -14.74 12.61
CA ALA A 51 16.79 -14.00 13.75
C ALA A 51 16.58 -12.49 13.48
N LEU A 52 16.25 -12.11 12.24
CA LEU A 52 16.16 -10.72 11.79
C LEU A 52 14.84 -10.02 12.18
N GLY A 53 13.93 -10.74 12.82
CA GLY A 53 12.60 -10.28 13.18
C GLY A 53 11.69 -9.98 11.99
N PHE A 54 10.43 -9.68 12.31
CA PHE A 54 9.38 -9.36 11.34
C PHE A 54 8.84 -7.95 11.60
N PRO A 55 9.42 -6.91 10.96
CA PRO A 55 8.94 -5.54 11.07
C PRO A 55 7.48 -5.44 10.65
N ARG A 56 6.72 -4.55 11.30
CA ARG A 56 5.30 -4.37 11.00
C ARG A 56 5.03 -4.02 9.53
N VAL A 57 5.88 -3.18 8.93
CA VAL A 57 5.77 -2.83 7.50
C VAL A 57 5.95 -4.06 6.62
N TRP A 58 6.92 -4.93 6.94
CA TRP A 58 7.10 -6.20 6.24
C TRP A 58 5.84 -7.07 6.35
N CYS A 59 5.27 -7.22 7.55
CA CYS A 59 4.05 -8.03 7.75
C CYS A 59 2.86 -7.47 6.98
N LEU A 60 2.64 -6.16 7.02
CA LEU A 60 1.52 -5.52 6.33
C LEU A 60 1.67 -5.61 4.82
N PHE A 61 2.85 -5.31 4.29
CA PHE A 61 3.07 -5.27 2.84
C PHE A 61 3.15 -6.67 2.23
N ASN A 62 3.88 -7.60 2.84
CA ASN A 62 3.94 -8.97 2.33
C ASN A 62 2.64 -9.74 2.63
N GLY A 63 1.96 -9.46 3.74
CA GLY A 63 0.61 -9.98 3.98
C GLY A 63 -0.40 -9.50 2.94
N LEU A 64 -0.35 -8.21 2.59
CA LEU A 64 -1.16 -7.67 1.48
C LEU A 64 -0.77 -8.32 0.14
N ALA A 65 0.53 -8.48 -0.15
CA ALA A 65 0.99 -9.12 -1.37
C ALA A 65 0.46 -10.56 -1.49
N LEU A 66 0.50 -11.33 -0.40
CA LEU A 66 -0.07 -12.67 -0.34
C LEU A 66 -1.59 -12.66 -0.55
N ALA A 67 -2.30 -11.71 0.05
CA ALA A 67 -3.75 -11.57 -0.14
C ALA A 67 -4.11 -11.22 -1.59
N LEU A 68 -3.34 -10.35 -2.24
CA LEU A 68 -3.51 -10.01 -3.65
C LEU A 68 -3.17 -11.19 -4.57
N ALA A 69 -2.11 -11.95 -4.26
CA ALA A 69 -1.78 -13.17 -5.01
C ALA A 69 -2.87 -14.24 -4.87
N ALA A 70 -3.43 -14.41 -3.67
CA ALA A 70 -4.56 -15.31 -3.44
C ALA A 70 -5.81 -14.85 -4.20
N LEU A 71 -6.09 -13.55 -4.19
CA LEU A 71 -7.20 -12.95 -4.93
C LEU A 71 -7.06 -13.24 -6.43
N ASP A 72 -5.90 -12.97 -7.02
CA ASP A 72 -5.58 -13.23 -8.43
C ASP A 72 -5.78 -14.71 -8.80
N ILE A 73 -5.30 -15.65 -7.97
CA ILE A 73 -5.53 -17.09 -8.21
C ILE A 73 -7.03 -17.43 -8.26
N VAL A 74 -7.84 -16.82 -7.39
CA VAL A 74 -9.29 -17.06 -7.30
C VAL A 74 -10.05 -16.40 -8.45
N THR A 75 -9.68 -15.17 -8.85
CA THR A 75 -10.43 -14.41 -9.86
C THR A 75 -10.08 -14.82 -11.30
N ARG A 76 -8.91 -15.43 -11.53
CA ARG A 76 -8.41 -15.84 -12.87
C ARG A 76 -9.35 -16.72 -13.69
N ARG A 77 -10.26 -17.47 -13.08
CA ARG A 77 -11.08 -18.50 -13.77
C ARG A 77 -12.58 -18.22 -13.78
N ASP A 78 -13.02 -17.16 -13.12
CA ASP A 78 -14.44 -16.96 -12.81
C ASP A 78 -14.99 -15.63 -13.32
N ALA A 79 -16.32 -15.55 -13.39
CA ALA A 79 -17.08 -14.31 -13.60
C ALA A 79 -16.73 -13.20 -12.58
N LEU A 80 -15.99 -13.53 -11.52
CA LEU A 80 -15.46 -12.63 -10.50
C LEU A 80 -14.32 -11.73 -10.98
N ALA A 81 -13.73 -11.96 -12.17
CA ALA A 81 -12.69 -11.10 -12.73
C ALA A 81 -13.09 -9.60 -12.78
N SER A 82 -14.37 -9.31 -13.01
CA SER A 82 -14.88 -7.93 -13.00
C SER A 82 -14.80 -7.25 -11.62
N PHE A 83 -14.74 -8.03 -10.54
CA PHE A 83 -14.67 -7.56 -9.15
C PHE A 83 -13.26 -7.61 -8.56
N GLU A 84 -12.27 -8.11 -9.29
CA GLU A 84 -10.89 -8.20 -8.80
C GLU A 84 -10.35 -6.83 -8.35
N SER A 85 -10.53 -5.81 -9.19
CA SER A 85 -10.17 -4.42 -8.86
C SER A 85 -10.91 -3.91 -7.63
N VAL A 86 -12.15 -4.33 -7.38
CA VAL A 86 -12.90 -3.96 -6.17
C VAL A 86 -12.24 -4.60 -4.95
N ALA A 87 -12.06 -5.91 -4.97
CA ALA A 87 -11.48 -6.68 -3.87
C ALA A 87 -10.04 -6.22 -3.55
N ALA A 88 -9.21 -6.00 -4.56
CA ALA A 88 -7.84 -5.51 -4.39
C ALA A 88 -7.81 -4.14 -3.69
N ASN A 89 -8.66 -3.20 -4.10
CA ASN A 89 -8.71 -1.88 -3.47
C ASN A 89 -9.27 -1.96 -2.03
N LEU A 90 -10.22 -2.85 -1.76
CA LEU A 90 -10.70 -3.09 -0.38
C LEU A 90 -9.61 -3.71 0.51
N LEU A 91 -8.82 -4.65 0.00
CA LEU A 91 -7.69 -5.23 0.73
C LEU A 91 -6.66 -4.16 1.09
N ILE A 92 -6.33 -3.27 0.14
CA ILE A 92 -5.42 -2.15 0.39
C ILE A 92 -6.02 -1.18 1.41
N ALA A 93 -7.31 -0.84 1.28
CA ALA A 93 -8.01 0.01 2.24
C ALA A 93 -7.96 -0.58 3.66
N ALA A 94 -8.25 -1.87 3.79
CA ALA A 94 -8.18 -2.59 5.06
C ALA A 94 -6.78 -2.56 5.67
N MET A 95 -5.72 -2.74 4.86
CA MET A 95 -4.34 -2.60 5.32
C MET A 95 -4.08 -1.19 5.88
N PHE A 96 -4.56 -0.13 5.24
CA PHE A 96 -4.42 1.24 5.75
C PHE A 96 -5.26 1.49 7.01
N VAL A 97 -6.46 0.91 7.13
CA VAL A 97 -7.26 0.97 8.37
C VAL A 97 -6.51 0.32 9.53
N ILE A 98 -6.03 -0.91 9.35
CA ILE A 98 -5.19 -1.61 10.35
C ILE A 98 -3.93 -0.80 10.66
N GLY A 99 -3.35 -0.18 9.63
CA GLY A 99 -2.24 0.75 9.72
C GLY A 99 -2.53 1.97 10.60
N ALA A 100 -3.72 2.54 10.48
CA ALA A 100 -4.16 3.74 11.20
C ALA A 100 -4.58 3.46 12.64
N LEU A 101 -5.15 2.27 12.91
CA LEU A 101 -5.59 1.87 14.25
C LEU A 101 -4.45 1.49 15.18
N GLY A 102 -3.31 1.04 14.65
CA GLY A 102 -2.15 0.67 15.46
C GLY A 102 -1.58 1.84 16.29
N ARG A 103 -0.69 1.50 17.24
CA ARG A 103 -0.01 2.49 18.11
C ARG A 103 0.72 3.57 17.30
N LYS A 104 1.37 3.17 16.22
CA LYS A 104 2.01 4.05 15.25
C LYS A 104 1.26 4.00 13.92
N PRO A 105 0.93 5.12 13.26
CA PRO A 105 0.29 5.07 11.95
C PRO A 105 1.21 4.49 10.87
N LEU A 106 0.67 3.72 9.92
CA LEU A 106 1.47 3.10 8.84
C LEU A 106 2.28 4.12 8.03
N VAL A 107 1.72 5.29 7.73
CA VAL A 107 2.45 6.34 7.02
C VAL A 107 3.65 6.83 7.84
N GLN A 108 3.52 6.91 9.17
CA GLN A 108 4.64 7.27 10.05
C GLN A 108 5.72 6.19 10.02
N ASP A 109 5.34 4.90 10.08
CA ASP A 109 6.29 3.78 9.97
C ASP A 109 7.12 3.88 8.67
N ILE A 110 6.46 4.10 7.54
CA ILE A 110 7.12 4.25 6.23
C ILE A 110 8.02 5.49 6.19
N ALA A 111 7.56 6.62 6.74
CA ALA A 111 8.31 7.87 6.75
C ALA A 111 9.61 7.76 7.59
N GLU A 112 9.51 7.16 8.77
CA GLU A 112 10.67 6.96 9.65
C GLU A 112 11.68 5.97 9.08
N GLN A 113 11.21 4.90 8.41
CA GLN A 113 12.08 3.97 7.70
C GLN A 113 12.85 4.67 6.58
N ARG A 114 12.18 5.52 5.77
CA ARG A 114 12.83 6.31 4.72
C ARG A 114 13.86 7.28 5.27
N GLN A 115 13.56 7.93 6.39
CA GLN A 115 14.48 8.85 7.06
C GLN A 115 15.60 8.12 7.81
N GLY A 116 15.41 6.83 8.13
CA GLY A 116 16.34 6.01 8.91
C GLY A 116 16.44 6.41 10.39
N LYS A 117 15.49 7.23 10.88
CA LYS A 117 15.42 7.69 12.28
C LYS A 117 13.96 7.85 12.69
N PRO A 118 13.59 7.49 13.93
CA PRO A 118 12.26 7.75 14.45
C PRO A 118 12.03 9.25 14.67
N PHE A 119 10.78 9.70 14.55
CA PHE A 119 10.41 11.06 14.96
C PHE A 119 10.42 11.17 16.49
N ALA A 120 10.64 12.39 17.01
CA ALA A 120 10.60 12.62 18.46
C ALA A 120 9.21 12.26 19.01
N PRO A 121 9.12 11.49 20.11
CA PRO A 121 7.84 11.00 20.67
C PRO A 121 6.89 12.15 21.06
N ASP A 122 7.47 13.29 21.40
CA ASP A 122 6.81 14.45 22.01
C ASP A 122 5.97 15.24 20.99
N LEU A 123 6.15 14.96 19.69
CA LEU A 123 5.46 15.60 18.57
C LEU A 123 4.06 15.00 18.35
N HIS A 124 3.19 15.14 19.36
CA HIS A 124 1.82 14.64 19.34
C HIS A 124 1.03 15.11 18.10
N ASP A 125 1.20 16.36 17.69
CA ASP A 125 0.57 16.93 16.49
C ASP A 125 1.01 16.23 15.20
N LEU A 126 2.28 15.81 15.13
CA LEU A 126 2.84 15.11 13.99
C LEU A 126 2.28 13.68 13.90
N GLN A 127 2.11 13.01 15.04
CA GLN A 127 1.49 11.69 15.10
C GLN A 127 0.01 11.75 14.68
N LYS A 128 -0.74 12.76 15.14
CA LYS A 128 -2.13 13.02 14.71
C LYS A 128 -2.20 13.25 13.19
N PHE A 129 -1.28 14.04 12.64
CA PHE A 129 -1.19 14.26 11.19
C PHE A 129 -0.95 12.96 10.43
N PHE A 130 0.04 12.15 10.82
CA PHE A 130 0.30 10.87 10.14
C PHE A 130 -0.87 9.90 10.25
N ARG A 131 -1.59 9.90 11.37
CA ARG A 131 -2.80 9.10 11.56
C ARG A 131 -3.91 9.55 10.62
N ALA A 132 -4.20 10.85 10.59
CA ALA A 132 -5.17 11.43 9.67
C ALA A 132 -4.80 11.12 8.21
N TYR A 133 -3.53 11.24 7.85
CA TYR A 133 -3.06 10.94 6.50
C TYR A 133 -3.20 9.45 6.15
N THR A 134 -2.96 8.56 7.11
CA THR A 134 -3.20 7.11 6.93
C THR A 134 -4.69 6.83 6.69
N TRP A 135 -5.59 7.54 7.37
CA TRP A 135 -7.03 7.48 7.11
C TRP A 135 -7.42 8.03 5.73
N VAL A 136 -6.78 9.11 5.27
CA VAL A 136 -7.01 9.62 3.89
C VAL A 136 -6.66 8.54 2.86
N TRP A 137 -5.56 7.83 3.05
CA TRP A 137 -5.19 6.70 2.19
C TRP A 137 -6.22 5.56 2.23
N ALA A 138 -6.71 5.19 3.41
CA ALA A 138 -7.77 4.19 3.54
C ALA A 138 -9.05 4.61 2.81
N ALA A 139 -9.50 5.86 3.02
CA ALA A 139 -10.68 6.43 2.38
C ALA A 139 -10.52 6.50 0.86
N TYR A 140 -9.35 6.91 0.37
CA TYR A 140 -9.03 6.93 -1.06
C TYR A 140 -9.24 5.56 -1.70
N PHE A 141 -8.66 4.50 -1.13
CA PHE A 141 -8.80 3.14 -1.67
C PHE A 141 -10.23 2.60 -1.52
N ALA A 142 -10.95 2.94 -0.46
CA ALA A 142 -12.36 2.58 -0.29
C ALA A 142 -13.27 3.25 -1.34
N VAL A 143 -13.11 4.56 -1.58
CA VAL A 143 -13.82 5.28 -2.65
C VAL A 143 -13.48 4.70 -4.00
N ARG A 144 -12.21 4.37 -4.23
CA ARG A 144 -11.76 3.76 -5.48
C ARG A 144 -12.41 2.38 -5.70
N ALA A 145 -12.52 1.56 -4.66
CA ALA A 145 -13.26 0.29 -4.72
C ALA A 145 -14.74 0.49 -5.07
N PHE A 146 -15.40 1.50 -4.49
CA PHE A 146 -16.79 1.84 -4.82
C PHE A 146 -16.95 2.26 -6.28
N VAL A 147 -16.04 3.08 -6.81
CA VAL A 147 -16.03 3.49 -8.22
C VAL A 147 -15.84 2.27 -9.13
N TRP A 148 -14.93 1.35 -8.79
CA TRP A 148 -14.75 0.11 -9.54
C TRP A 148 -15.98 -0.79 -9.50
N LEU A 149 -16.64 -0.89 -8.35
CA LEU A 149 -17.85 -1.67 -8.18
C LEU A 149 -18.98 -1.12 -9.05
N TRP A 150 -19.15 0.21 -9.03
CA TRP A 150 -20.13 0.88 -9.87
C TRP A 150 -19.86 0.61 -11.36
N MET A 151 -18.60 0.68 -11.81
CA MET A 151 -18.27 0.38 -13.20
C MET A 151 -18.44 -1.10 -13.57
N ALA A 152 -18.13 -2.02 -12.68
CA ALA A 152 -18.35 -3.46 -12.91
C ALA A 152 -19.84 -3.78 -13.11
N GLN A 153 -20.74 -3.00 -12.50
CA GLN A 153 -22.19 -3.18 -12.63
C GLN A 153 -22.80 -2.47 -13.86
N HIS A 154 -22.20 -1.38 -14.34
CA HIS A 154 -22.82 -0.50 -15.34
C HIS A 154 -22.09 -0.45 -16.69
N LEU A 155 -20.84 -0.91 -16.78
CA LEU A 155 -20.04 -0.87 -18.00
C LEU A 155 -19.68 -2.28 -18.48
N PRO A 156 -19.55 -2.46 -19.81
CA PRO A 156 -18.94 -3.67 -20.36
C PRO A 156 -17.52 -3.86 -19.83
N VAL A 157 -17.15 -5.10 -19.54
CA VAL A 157 -15.85 -5.52 -18.96
C VAL A 157 -14.66 -4.85 -19.67
N ALA A 158 -14.64 -4.84 -21.00
CA ALA A 158 -13.56 -4.23 -21.78
C ALA A 158 -13.41 -2.71 -21.53
N LYS A 159 -14.52 -1.96 -21.41
CA LYS A 159 -14.49 -0.52 -21.11
C LYS A 159 -14.08 -0.27 -19.66
N ALA A 160 -14.55 -1.10 -18.73
CA ALA A 160 -14.17 -1.00 -17.32
C ALA A 160 -12.65 -1.22 -17.14
N HIS A 161 -12.06 -2.23 -17.78
CA HIS A 161 -10.60 -2.46 -17.74
C HIS A 161 -9.81 -1.32 -18.39
N ALA A 162 -10.25 -0.79 -19.54
CA ALA A 162 -9.57 0.33 -20.18
C ALA A 162 -9.54 1.58 -19.28
N LEU A 163 -10.66 1.90 -18.63
CA LEU A 163 -10.73 3.02 -17.68
C LEU A 163 -9.88 2.75 -16.42
N GLN A 164 -9.87 1.51 -15.92
CA GLN A 164 -9.00 1.11 -14.80
C GLN A 164 -7.52 1.33 -15.12
N GLY A 165 -7.09 0.96 -16.32
CA GLY A 165 -5.70 1.10 -16.79
C GLY A 165 -5.23 2.56 -16.91
N ILE A 166 -6.14 3.52 -17.08
CA ILE A 166 -5.80 4.95 -17.18
C ILE A 166 -6.00 5.67 -15.85
N ILE A 167 -7.22 5.59 -15.30
CA ILE A 167 -7.60 6.31 -14.08
C ILE A 167 -6.78 5.80 -12.90
N GLY A 168 -6.59 4.48 -12.82
CA GLY A 168 -5.92 3.85 -11.69
C GLY A 168 -4.50 4.37 -11.43
N PRO A 169 -3.60 4.33 -12.43
CA PRO A 169 -2.25 4.88 -12.28
C PRO A 169 -2.23 6.39 -12.06
N VAL A 170 -3.09 7.15 -12.75
CA VAL A 170 -3.13 8.62 -12.64
C VAL A 170 -3.52 9.06 -11.23
N THR A 171 -4.61 8.52 -10.68
CA THR A 171 -5.07 8.92 -9.34
C THR A 171 -4.09 8.46 -8.26
N LEU A 172 -3.46 7.29 -8.45
CA LEU A 172 -2.43 6.80 -7.53
C LEU A 172 -1.18 7.69 -7.58
N PHE A 173 -0.73 8.07 -8.77
CA PHE A 173 0.41 8.97 -8.93
C PHE A 173 0.15 10.33 -8.28
N LEU A 174 -1.05 10.90 -8.47
CA LEU A 174 -1.44 12.14 -7.81
C LEU A 174 -1.41 12.01 -6.28
N MET A 175 -1.95 10.93 -5.73
CA MET A 175 -1.91 10.63 -4.28
C MET A 175 -0.47 10.52 -3.75
N ILE A 176 0.40 9.81 -4.48
CA ILE A 176 1.82 9.67 -4.14
C ILE A 176 2.53 11.03 -4.22
N ALA A 177 2.31 11.81 -5.29
CA ALA A 177 2.88 13.14 -5.47
C ALA A 177 2.46 14.10 -4.35
N LEU A 178 1.19 14.06 -3.93
CA LEU A 178 0.67 14.80 -2.78
C LEU A 178 1.34 14.35 -1.48
N SER A 179 1.62 13.06 -1.33
CA SER A 179 2.33 12.52 -0.15
C SER A 179 3.75 13.06 -0.01
N PHE A 180 4.44 13.32 -1.12
CA PHE A 180 5.75 13.98 -1.10
C PHE A 180 5.70 15.43 -0.63
N GLN A 181 4.53 16.08 -0.72
CA GLN A 181 4.32 17.44 -0.22
C GLN A 181 3.87 17.47 1.25
N GLY A 182 4.03 16.37 2.00
CA GLY A 182 3.59 16.24 3.39
C GLY A 182 4.04 17.38 4.32
N GLN A 183 5.24 17.93 4.14
CA GLN A 183 5.71 19.09 4.93
C GLN A 183 4.94 20.38 4.65
N ARG A 184 4.46 20.59 3.41
CA ARG A 184 3.64 21.76 3.04
C ARG A 184 2.21 21.58 3.53
N LEU A 185 1.67 20.36 3.38
CA LEU A 185 0.35 19.99 3.91
C LEU A 185 0.28 20.13 5.43
N PHE A 186 1.28 19.62 6.15
CA PHE A 186 1.37 19.77 7.61
C PHE A 186 1.45 21.25 8.02
N ARG A 187 2.29 22.06 7.35
CA ARG A 187 2.38 23.50 7.61
C ARG A 187 1.07 24.24 7.33
N GLY A 188 0.36 23.89 6.25
CA GLY A 188 -0.94 24.47 5.91
C GLY A 188 -2.03 24.12 6.94
N LEU A 189 -2.13 22.84 7.30
CA LEU A 189 -3.13 22.39 8.29
C LEU A 189 -2.83 22.88 9.72
N ASN A 190 -1.55 23.04 10.07
CA ASN A 190 -1.16 23.62 11.36
C ASN A 190 -1.43 25.14 11.42
N ARG A 191 -1.32 25.85 10.28
CA ARG A 191 -1.79 27.26 10.18
C ARG A 191 -3.29 27.38 10.40
N LEU A 192 -4.07 26.38 9.98
CA LEU A 192 -5.51 26.30 10.24
C LEU A 192 -5.86 25.82 11.67
N ARG A 193 -4.86 25.63 12.54
CA ARG A 193 -5.00 25.11 13.93
C ARG A 193 -5.74 23.77 14.04
N LEU A 194 -5.82 22.99 12.96
CA LEU A 194 -6.65 21.77 12.90
C LEU A 194 -6.18 20.65 13.85
N PHE A 195 -4.93 20.74 14.32
CA PHE A 195 -4.31 19.74 15.20
C PHE A 195 -3.89 20.29 16.57
N ARG A 196 -4.08 21.60 16.83
CA ARG A 196 -3.83 22.20 18.14
C ARG A 196 -4.94 21.78 19.09
N GLY A 197 -4.68 20.75 19.88
CA GLY A 197 -5.54 20.26 20.96
C GLY A 197 -4.70 19.51 21.97
#